data_AF-A0AAD8XVI5-F1
#
_entry.id   AF-A0AAD8XVI5-F1
#
_cell.length_a   1.000
_cell.length_b   1.000
_cell.length_c   1.000
_cell.angle_alpha   90.00
_cell.angle_beta   90.00
_cell.angle_gamma   90.00
#
_symmetry.space_group_name_H-M   'P 1'
#
loop_
_entity.id
_entity.type
_entity.pdbx_description
1 polymer ?
#
loop_
_entity_poly.entity_id
_entity_poly.type
_entity_poly.pdbx_seq_one_letter_code
_entity_poly.pdbx_strand_id
1 'polypeptide(L)'
;MFYDVKSPGLRINLGIMLFYNILKYAPPLNLDIDKENMSAADYAEYIGDKAIPLDTMMEVSSPLECFLENAPAFCKPIEGEGEKHQSVCDLGYLDKYQVKAGTSSYRYGGKAIVEEGDIVAISGVKKGEADFDRKLNIFLASFAVHVVLVRHAIMGHLAMYQKYMMKLTVGRSDAQKKLWNEHKSPNELMKALTPRATNSVNFKIQVLIGPGNSLVGRATSFTNESLMAVNVEKYKEYSAMDPNQMVGYIGSQGSARRNSACQKSWEAAQDVVNFICRDISSQLEGTDDLLDLAMLLWTGTFFHGFIGDFQLDNVIRGNLPFLATGETHRQTVAYGTLSTTIGTSTAQRTMDMRTLSKFFETKEDRKAWQQYHESLAECAKMTGINKFSYDGHVYNAIDF
;
A
#
# COMPACT_ATOMS: atom_id res chain seq x y z
N MET A 1 1.58 26.33 -21.62
CA MET A 1 0.86 25.38 -22.49
C MET A 1 -0.06 24.58 -21.59
N PHE A 2 -1.35 24.94 -21.54
CA PHE A 2 -2.34 24.28 -20.69
C PHE A 2 -2.70 22.93 -21.33
N TYR A 3 -2.51 21.83 -20.62
CA TYR A 3 -2.92 20.52 -21.11
C TYR A 3 -4.45 20.46 -21.17
N ASP A 4 -5.00 20.32 -22.38
CA ASP A 4 -6.43 20.20 -22.64
C ASP A 4 -6.93 18.81 -22.17
N VAL A 5 -7.50 18.74 -20.97
CA VAL A 5 -8.04 17.51 -20.35
C VAL A 5 -9.41 17.15 -20.93
N LYS A 6 -9.50 17.03 -22.26
CA LYS A 6 -10.75 16.74 -22.99
C LYS A 6 -10.97 15.27 -23.36
N SER A 7 -10.00 14.37 -23.11
CA SER A 7 -10.20 12.94 -23.36
C SER A 7 -11.29 12.34 -22.44
N PRO A 8 -12.44 11.89 -22.97
CA PRO A 8 -13.52 11.30 -22.18
C PRO A 8 -13.11 9.97 -21.52
N GLY A 9 -12.17 9.22 -22.11
CA GLY A 9 -11.67 7.96 -21.55
C GLY A 9 -10.92 8.14 -20.24
N LEU A 10 -10.28 9.29 -20.02
CA LEU A 10 -9.61 9.61 -18.75
C LEU A 10 -10.61 9.98 -17.64
N ARG A 11 -11.79 10.52 -18.01
CA ARG A 11 -12.86 10.95 -17.09
C ARG A 11 -13.71 9.79 -16.56
N ILE A 12 -13.69 8.65 -17.27
CA ILE A 12 -14.45 7.44 -16.91
C ILE A 12 -13.57 6.48 -16.08
N ASN A 13 -12.28 6.36 -16.39
CA ASN A 13 -11.38 5.43 -15.68
C ASN A 13 -10.83 5.97 -14.35
N LEU A 14 -10.73 7.29 -14.20
CA LEU A 14 -10.60 7.91 -12.90
C LEU A 14 -11.97 8.45 -12.53
N GLY A 15 -12.57 7.95 -11.45
CA GLY A 15 -13.82 8.47 -10.87
C GLY A 15 -13.69 9.91 -10.36
N ILE A 16 -13.26 10.86 -11.20
CA ILE A 16 -13.03 12.27 -10.91
C ILE A 16 -14.31 13.09 -11.20
N MET A 17 -15.15 12.66 -12.14
CA MET A 17 -16.34 13.45 -12.51
C MET A 17 -17.51 13.39 -11.52
N LEU A 18 -17.63 12.36 -10.68
CA LEU A 18 -18.64 12.39 -9.60
C LEU A 18 -18.24 13.31 -8.42
N PHE A 19 -17.00 13.81 -8.38
CA PHE A 19 -16.44 14.45 -7.17
C PHE A 19 -16.06 15.92 -7.33
N TYR A 20 -15.92 16.44 -8.57
CA TYR A 20 -15.54 17.86 -8.78
C TYR A 20 -16.58 18.84 -8.21
N ASN A 21 -17.88 18.48 -8.24
CA ASN A 21 -18.94 19.32 -7.68
C ASN A 21 -19.02 19.24 -6.15
N ILE A 22 -18.58 18.15 -5.51
CA ILE A 22 -18.60 18.01 -4.03
C ILE A 22 -17.37 18.69 -3.40
N LEU A 23 -16.22 18.66 -4.07
CA LEU A 23 -14.99 19.34 -3.62
C LEU A 23 -15.13 20.88 -3.57
N LYS A 24 -16.07 21.46 -4.33
CA LYS A 24 -16.40 22.89 -4.26
C LYS A 24 -17.12 23.28 -2.96
N TYR A 25 -17.74 22.31 -2.29
CA TYR A 25 -18.47 22.50 -1.02
C TYR A 25 -17.71 21.95 0.19
N ALA A 26 -16.60 21.25 -0.01
CA ALA A 26 -15.69 20.95 1.08
C ALA A 26 -15.15 22.30 1.60
N PRO A 27 -15.37 22.66 2.88
CA PRO A 27 -14.92 23.94 3.39
C PRO A 27 -13.40 24.02 3.15
N PRO A 28 -12.89 25.15 2.61
CA PRO A 28 -11.46 25.37 2.58
C PRO A 28 -10.99 25.35 4.02
N LEU A 29 -10.33 24.26 4.41
CA LEU A 29 -9.67 24.16 5.70
C LEU A 29 -8.41 25.04 5.61
N ASN A 30 -8.62 26.36 5.74
CA ASN A 30 -7.58 27.36 5.96
C ASN A 30 -6.96 27.09 7.33
N LEU A 31 -5.94 26.24 7.39
CA LEU A 31 -5.23 25.97 8.63
C LEU A 31 -3.72 25.99 8.38
N ASP A 32 -3.11 26.85 9.17
CA ASP A 32 -1.69 27.14 9.28
C ASP A 32 -0.99 25.92 9.89
N ILE A 33 -0.24 25.16 9.07
CA ILE A 33 0.43 23.90 9.48
C ILE A 33 1.38 24.14 10.66
N ASP A 34 1.87 25.37 10.80
CA ASP A 34 2.75 25.77 11.90
C ASP A 34 2.05 25.73 13.27
N LYS A 35 0.72 25.82 13.32
CA LYS A 35 -0.09 25.72 14.55
C LYS A 35 -0.53 24.29 14.87
N GLU A 36 -0.26 23.31 14.00
CA GLU A 36 -0.66 21.91 14.16
C GLU A 36 0.53 20.95 14.36
N ASN A 37 1.75 21.47 14.50
CA ASN A 37 2.93 20.65 14.78
C ASN A 37 2.86 20.02 16.18
N MET A 38 3.32 18.77 16.30
CA MET A 38 3.36 18.00 17.54
C MET A 38 4.76 17.43 17.75
N SER A 39 5.23 17.47 18.99
CA SER A 39 6.40 16.72 19.43
C SER A 39 6.07 15.23 19.60
N ALA A 40 7.09 14.39 19.80
CA ALA A 40 6.89 12.96 20.08
C ALA A 40 6.06 12.72 21.37
N ALA A 41 6.21 13.58 22.38
CA ALA A 41 5.46 13.48 23.64
C ALA A 41 3.98 13.84 23.45
N ASP A 42 3.70 14.96 22.76
CA ASP A 42 2.32 15.37 22.44
C ASP A 42 1.60 14.28 21.62
N TYR A 43 2.33 13.63 20.71
CA TYR A 43 1.80 12.55 19.89
C TYR A 43 1.47 11.31 20.73
N ALA A 44 2.37 10.91 21.63
CA ALA A 44 2.15 9.76 22.50
C ALA A 44 0.93 9.95 23.42
N GLU A 45 0.73 11.16 23.94
CA GLU A 45 -0.46 11.53 24.72
C GLU A 45 -1.73 11.48 23.87
N TYR A 46 -1.74 12.12 22.70
CA TYR A 46 -2.90 12.14 21.79
C TYR A 46 -3.31 10.75 21.28
N ILE A 47 -2.33 9.89 20.96
CA ILE A 47 -2.61 8.51 20.57
C ILE A 47 -3.04 7.67 21.77
N GLY A 48 -2.47 7.86 22.96
CA GLY A 48 -2.90 7.16 24.18
C GLY A 48 -4.42 7.28 24.41
N ASP A 49 -4.97 8.48 24.22
CA ASP A 49 -6.41 8.75 24.36
C ASP A 49 -7.28 8.17 23.23
N LYS A 50 -6.67 7.84 22.08
CA LYS A 50 -7.36 7.39 20.85
C LYS A 50 -6.99 5.98 20.42
N ALA A 51 -6.13 5.32 21.18
CA ALA A 51 -5.61 4.01 20.86
C ALA A 51 -6.77 3.02 20.91
N ILE A 52 -6.98 2.31 19.80
CA ILE A 52 -7.80 1.12 19.82
C ILE A 52 -6.95 0.05 20.52
N PRO A 53 -7.44 -0.60 21.59
CA PRO A 53 -6.74 -1.71 22.21
C PRO A 53 -6.69 -2.84 21.18
N LEU A 54 -5.51 -3.05 20.60
CA LEU A 54 -5.20 -4.19 19.75
C LEU A 54 -4.04 -4.89 20.42
N ASP A 55 -4.32 -6.05 21.01
CA ASP A 55 -3.43 -6.82 21.89
C ASP A 55 -2.19 -7.40 21.18
N THR A 56 -1.95 -7.01 19.92
CA THR A 56 -0.94 -7.56 19.00
C THR A 56 0.02 -6.52 18.39
N MET A 57 0.02 -5.27 18.85
CA MET A 57 0.92 -4.25 18.29
C MET A 57 2.40 -4.59 18.50
N MET A 58 3.20 -4.68 17.43
CA MET A 58 4.65 -4.92 17.57
C MET A 58 5.36 -3.75 18.24
N GLU A 59 6.18 -4.02 19.26
CA GLU A 59 7.10 -3.03 19.81
C GLU A 59 8.24 -2.75 18.82
N VAL A 60 8.21 -1.57 18.19
CA VAL A 60 9.31 -1.03 17.37
C VAL A 60 9.77 0.28 18.01
N SER A 61 11.09 0.43 18.16
CA SER A 61 11.69 1.46 19.02
C SER A 61 12.09 2.75 18.29
N SER A 62 12.30 2.72 16.96
CA SER A 62 12.60 3.91 16.13
C SER A 62 12.30 3.72 14.61
N PRO A 63 12.14 4.79 13.80
CA PRO A 63 11.97 4.67 12.34
C PRO A 63 13.16 4.08 11.58
N LEU A 64 14.39 4.24 12.08
CA LEU A 64 15.56 3.65 11.44
C LEU A 64 15.51 2.12 11.52
N GLU A 65 15.26 1.59 12.71
CA GLU A 65 15.08 0.14 12.91
C GLU A 65 13.94 -0.40 12.04
N CYS A 66 12.80 0.29 12.02
CA CYS A 66 11.67 -0.03 11.13
C CYS A 66 12.12 -0.16 9.67
N PHE A 67 12.82 0.85 9.15
CA PHE A 67 13.29 0.84 7.77
C PHE A 67 14.23 -0.35 7.55
N LEU A 68 15.18 -0.58 8.45
CA LEU A 68 16.17 -1.66 8.32
C LEU A 68 15.54 -3.06 8.37
N GLU A 69 14.55 -3.28 9.25
CA GLU A 69 13.79 -4.54 9.32
C GLU A 69 13.03 -4.85 8.01
N ASN A 70 12.63 -3.80 7.28
CA ASN A 70 11.85 -3.89 6.05
C ASN A 70 12.65 -3.65 4.78
N ALA A 71 13.94 -3.29 4.90
CA ALA A 71 14.84 -3.06 3.79
C ALA A 71 14.82 -4.20 2.75
N PRO A 72 14.74 -5.50 3.12
CA PRO A 72 14.64 -6.59 2.14
C PRO A 72 13.47 -6.51 1.15
N ALA A 73 12.42 -5.73 1.45
CA ALA A 73 11.27 -5.53 0.55
C ALA A 73 11.38 -4.27 -0.34
N PHE A 74 12.25 -3.33 0.00
CA PHE A 74 12.33 -2.01 -0.64
C PHE A 74 13.72 -1.65 -1.18
N CYS A 75 14.74 -2.43 -0.82
CA CYS A 75 16.12 -2.23 -1.24
C CYS A 75 16.54 -3.34 -2.19
N LYS A 76 17.02 -2.97 -3.38
CA LYS A 76 17.56 -3.92 -4.36
C LYS A 76 19.01 -4.23 -4.04
N PRO A 77 19.51 -5.47 -4.20
CA PRO A 77 20.93 -5.74 -4.13
C PRO A 77 21.71 -4.92 -5.16
N ILE A 78 22.91 -4.47 -4.81
CA ILE A 78 23.85 -3.86 -5.77
C ILE A 78 24.67 -5.01 -6.38
N GLU A 79 24.54 -5.24 -7.68
CA GLU A 79 25.34 -6.25 -8.37
C GLU A 79 26.77 -5.72 -8.59
N GLY A 80 27.79 -6.45 -8.12
CA GLY A 80 29.15 -6.33 -8.68
C GLY A 80 30.30 -5.83 -7.80
N GLU A 81 30.20 -5.66 -6.48
CA GLU A 81 31.38 -5.27 -5.67
C GLU A 81 31.55 -6.08 -4.37
N GLY A 82 32.59 -6.95 -4.34
CA GLY A 82 33.26 -7.42 -3.11
C GLY A 82 32.48 -8.35 -2.17
N GLU A 83 33.16 -8.74 -1.09
CA GLU A 83 32.71 -9.71 -0.06
C GLU A 83 31.52 -9.22 0.80
N LYS A 84 31.01 -8.00 0.57
CA LYS A 84 29.99 -7.37 1.41
C LYS A 84 28.63 -7.27 0.71
N HIS A 85 27.58 -7.72 1.40
CA HIS A 85 26.21 -7.65 0.89
C HIS A 85 25.64 -6.22 1.02
N GLN A 86 25.70 -5.46 -0.08
CA GLN A 86 25.10 -4.13 -0.18
C GLN A 86 23.76 -4.15 -0.92
N SER A 87 22.85 -3.27 -0.50
CA SER A 87 21.58 -3.01 -1.17
C SER A 87 21.27 -1.52 -1.23
N VAL A 88 20.41 -1.14 -2.16
CA VAL A 88 20.07 0.24 -2.50
C VAL A 88 18.57 0.46 -2.46
N CYS A 89 18.14 1.47 -1.72
CA CYS A 89 16.78 2.01 -1.78
C CYS A 89 16.81 3.36 -2.46
N ASP A 90 16.14 3.48 -3.62
CA ASP A 90 16.14 4.72 -4.40
C ASP A 90 14.74 5.35 -4.41
N LEU A 91 14.62 6.48 -3.73
CA LEU A 91 13.43 7.32 -3.69
C LEU A 91 13.66 8.64 -4.42
N GLY A 92 14.71 8.72 -5.24
CA GLY A 92 15.10 9.92 -6.00
C GLY A 92 13.96 10.47 -6.84
N TYR A 93 13.05 9.64 -7.35
CA TYR A 93 11.91 10.09 -8.15
C TYR A 93 10.97 11.09 -7.43
N LEU A 94 11.07 11.22 -6.11
CA LEU A 94 10.29 12.18 -5.32
C LEU A 94 10.88 13.61 -5.36
N ASP A 95 12.14 13.77 -5.77
CA ASP A 95 12.89 15.03 -5.74
C ASP A 95 12.31 16.14 -6.65
N LYS A 96 11.61 15.74 -7.69
CA LYS A 96 11.01 16.65 -8.67
C LYS A 96 9.78 17.36 -8.14
N TYR A 97 9.15 16.83 -7.08
CA TYR A 97 7.90 17.36 -6.53
C TYR A 97 8.18 18.49 -5.54
N GLN A 98 7.34 19.52 -5.59
CA GLN A 98 7.46 20.71 -4.76
C GLN A 98 6.86 20.51 -3.36
N VAL A 99 7.53 21.09 -2.38
CA VAL A 99 7.07 21.17 -0.99
C VAL A 99 6.52 22.57 -0.67
N LYS A 100 5.65 22.67 0.34
CA LYS A 100 5.03 23.92 0.78
C LYS A 100 6.10 24.82 1.41
N ALA A 101 6.10 26.09 1.01
CA ALA A 101 6.86 27.12 1.69
C ALA A 101 6.49 27.15 3.19
N GLY A 102 7.48 27.34 4.07
CA GLY A 102 7.30 27.37 5.53
C GLY A 102 7.35 25.99 6.21
N THR A 103 7.00 24.90 5.52
CA THR A 103 7.03 23.55 6.14
C THR A 103 8.40 22.87 6.11
N SER A 104 9.20 23.15 5.08
CA SER A 104 10.59 22.69 4.96
C SER A 104 11.30 23.41 3.81
N SER A 105 12.61 23.60 3.92
CA SER A 105 13.49 23.98 2.79
C SER A 105 13.92 22.77 1.94
N TYR A 106 13.59 21.54 2.38
CA TYR A 106 14.01 20.30 1.76
C TYR A 106 12.89 19.63 0.98
N ARG A 107 13.25 18.99 -0.13
CA ARG A 107 12.36 18.14 -0.91
C ARG A 107 12.45 16.70 -0.42
N TYR A 108 11.40 15.94 -0.66
CA TYR A 108 11.44 14.49 -0.53
C TYR A 108 12.39 13.87 -1.56
N GLY A 109 12.91 12.70 -1.24
CA GLY A 109 13.72 11.86 -2.08
C GLY A 109 14.96 11.37 -1.37
N GLY A 110 15.88 10.82 -2.15
CA GLY A 110 17.18 10.35 -1.69
C GLY A 110 17.41 8.88 -1.97
N LYS A 111 18.66 8.47 -1.78
CA LYS A 111 19.14 7.12 -2.10
C LYS A 111 19.92 6.56 -0.93
N ALA A 112 19.40 5.53 -0.27
CA ALA A 112 20.08 4.87 0.84
C ALA A 112 20.88 3.67 0.35
N ILE A 113 22.10 3.53 0.86
CA ILE A 113 22.93 2.33 0.73
C ILE A 113 22.93 1.61 2.07
N VAL A 114 22.42 0.38 2.07
CA VAL A 114 22.37 -0.50 3.24
C VAL A 114 23.42 -1.58 3.10
N GLU A 115 24.28 -1.71 4.10
CA GLU A 115 25.33 -2.73 4.19
C GLU A 115 25.17 -3.42 5.54
N GLU A 116 25.07 -4.76 5.55
CA GLU A 116 25.08 -5.58 6.77
C GLU A 116 24.04 -5.15 7.85
N GLY A 117 22.90 -4.62 7.41
CA GLY A 117 21.82 -4.19 8.30
C GLY A 117 21.95 -2.76 8.85
N ASP A 118 22.83 -1.93 8.29
CA ASP A 118 22.97 -0.51 8.64
C ASP A 118 23.01 0.37 7.38
N ILE A 119 22.63 1.64 7.51
CA ILE A 119 22.74 2.63 6.44
C ILE A 119 24.14 3.22 6.47
N VAL A 120 24.93 2.97 5.42
CA VAL A 120 26.31 3.46 5.32
C VAL A 120 26.43 4.76 4.53
N ALA A 121 25.46 5.06 3.66
CA ALA A 121 25.42 6.31 2.90
C ALA A 121 23.99 6.71 2.51
N ILE A 122 23.74 8.03 2.45
CA ILE A 122 22.51 8.62 1.89
C ILE A 122 22.87 9.67 0.84
N SER A 123 22.43 9.48 -0.40
CA SER A 123 22.58 10.43 -1.51
C SER A 123 24.02 10.96 -1.63
N GLY A 124 24.98 10.04 -1.60
CA GLY A 124 26.42 10.30 -1.73
C GLY A 124 27.14 10.77 -0.46
N VAL A 125 26.44 10.98 0.65
CA VAL A 125 27.02 11.39 1.95
C VAL A 125 27.17 10.18 2.84
N LYS A 126 28.37 9.94 3.36
CA LYS A 126 28.69 8.77 4.18
C LYS A 126 28.34 8.99 5.65
N LYS A 127 28.08 7.90 6.38
CA LYS A 127 27.87 7.93 7.82
C LYS A 127 29.07 8.59 8.52
N GLY A 128 28.80 9.58 9.38
CA GLY A 128 29.82 10.39 10.07
C GLY A 128 30.18 11.71 9.39
N GLU A 129 29.69 11.98 8.18
CA GLU A 129 29.84 13.29 7.53
C GLU A 129 28.79 14.30 8.06
N ALA A 130 29.11 15.59 8.03
CA ALA A 130 28.36 16.68 8.68
C ALA A 130 26.90 16.88 8.20
N ASP A 131 26.46 16.15 7.18
CA ASP A 131 25.15 16.24 6.55
C ASP A 131 24.36 14.91 6.57
N PHE A 132 24.96 13.85 7.13
CA PHE A 132 24.41 12.51 7.06
C PHE A 132 23.06 12.41 7.77
N ASP A 133 22.97 12.83 9.03
CA ASP A 133 21.77 12.71 9.86
C ASP A 133 20.58 13.47 9.26
N ARG A 134 20.84 14.68 8.75
CA ARG A 134 19.85 15.49 8.05
C ARG A 134 19.31 14.78 6.81
N LYS A 135 20.19 14.22 5.98
CA LYS A 135 19.80 13.46 4.78
C LYS A 135 19.09 12.16 5.12
N LEU A 136 19.50 11.48 6.20
CA LEU A 136 18.84 10.29 6.72
C LEU A 136 17.39 10.60 7.10
N ASN A 137 17.15 11.67 7.86
CA ASN A 137 15.79 12.06 8.25
C ASN A 137 14.90 12.42 7.05
N ILE A 138 15.44 13.13 6.05
CA ILE A 138 14.71 13.40 4.79
C ILE A 138 14.39 12.09 4.05
N PHE A 139 15.35 11.17 3.98
CA PHE A 139 15.15 9.86 3.35
C PHE A 139 14.07 9.05 4.07
N LEU A 140 14.12 8.97 5.40
CA LEU A 140 13.09 8.28 6.20
C LEU A 140 11.71 8.89 6.00
N ALA A 141 11.61 10.22 5.90
CA ALA A 141 10.34 10.88 5.60
C ALA A 141 9.82 10.58 4.19
N SER A 142 10.75 10.50 3.24
CA SER A 142 10.45 10.12 1.85
C SER A 142 9.99 8.67 1.74
N PHE A 143 10.60 7.79 2.54
CA PHE A 143 10.23 6.39 2.64
C PHE A 143 8.82 6.23 3.22
N ALA A 144 8.49 6.97 4.28
CA ALA A 144 7.15 6.99 4.86
C ALA A 144 6.07 7.38 3.83
N VAL A 145 6.32 8.47 3.10
CA VAL A 145 5.47 8.93 2.00
C VAL A 145 5.36 7.88 0.90
N HIS A 146 6.48 7.29 0.48
CA HIS A 146 6.50 6.24 -0.54
C HIS A 146 5.61 5.05 -0.12
N VAL A 147 5.74 4.57 1.11
CA VAL A 147 4.96 3.42 1.56
C VAL A 147 3.48 3.77 1.66
N VAL A 148 3.12 4.87 2.33
CA VAL A 148 1.72 5.20 2.62
C VAL A 148 0.97 5.72 1.40
N LEU A 149 1.55 6.67 0.67
CA LEU A 149 0.90 7.25 -0.49
C LEU A 149 1.05 6.33 -1.70
N VAL A 150 2.27 5.93 -2.05
CA VAL A 150 2.55 5.31 -3.34
C VAL A 150 2.28 3.82 -3.33
N ARG A 151 2.83 3.07 -2.37
CA ARG A 151 2.71 1.61 -2.32
C ARG A 151 1.35 1.16 -1.80
N HIS A 152 0.84 1.80 -0.76
CA HIS A 152 -0.45 1.41 -0.20
C HIS A 152 -1.63 2.06 -0.92
N ALA A 153 -1.77 3.38 -0.83
CA ALA A 153 -2.98 4.05 -1.32
C ALA A 153 -3.10 4.01 -2.85
N ILE A 154 -2.06 4.38 -3.59
CA ILE A 154 -2.13 4.42 -5.06
C ILE A 154 -2.00 3.02 -5.66
N MET A 155 -0.92 2.29 -5.35
CA MET A 155 -0.68 0.98 -5.97
C MET A 155 -1.67 -0.07 -5.45
N GLY A 156 -1.72 -0.30 -4.13
CA GLY A 156 -2.59 -1.29 -3.50
C GLY A 156 -4.07 -1.01 -3.76
N HIS A 157 -4.60 0.11 -3.26
CA HIS A 157 -6.04 0.38 -3.33
C HIS A 157 -6.53 0.80 -4.70
N LEU A 158 -5.86 1.73 -5.40
CA LEU A 158 -6.38 2.28 -6.66
C LEU A 158 -5.99 1.46 -7.89
N ALA A 159 -4.69 1.25 -8.11
CA ALA A 159 -4.17 0.71 -9.37
C ALA A 159 -4.32 -0.82 -9.47
N MET A 160 -4.27 -1.51 -8.34
CA MET A 160 -4.51 -2.96 -8.27
C MET A 160 -5.95 -3.21 -7.86
N TYR A 161 -6.29 -2.95 -6.61
CA TYR A 161 -7.53 -3.44 -6.04
C TYR A 161 -8.79 -2.87 -6.72
N GLN A 162 -8.96 -1.54 -6.77
CA GLN A 162 -10.12 -0.91 -7.40
C GLN A 162 -10.21 -1.22 -8.90
N LYS A 163 -9.08 -1.20 -9.63
CA LYS A 163 -9.03 -1.51 -11.07
C LYS A 163 -9.62 -2.89 -11.36
N TYR A 164 -9.07 -3.93 -10.73
CA TYR A 164 -9.48 -5.31 -10.99
C TYR A 164 -10.87 -5.61 -10.43
N MET A 165 -11.24 -4.99 -9.31
CA MET A 165 -12.61 -5.01 -8.77
C MET A 165 -13.61 -4.47 -9.78
N MET A 166 -13.35 -3.28 -10.34
CA MET A 166 -14.26 -2.63 -11.29
C MET A 166 -14.36 -3.42 -12.58
N LYS A 167 -13.26 -3.97 -13.09
CA LYS A 167 -13.29 -4.88 -14.25
C LYS A 167 -14.24 -6.06 -14.01
N LEU A 168 -14.12 -6.71 -12.84
CA LEU A 168 -14.94 -7.87 -12.49
C LEU A 168 -16.39 -7.50 -12.15
N THR A 169 -16.71 -6.26 -11.77
CA THR A 169 -18.05 -5.91 -11.25
C THR A 169 -18.88 -4.97 -12.13
N VAL A 170 -18.26 -4.04 -12.86
CA VAL A 170 -18.97 -2.93 -13.56
C VAL A 170 -19.24 -3.22 -15.04
N GLY A 171 -18.65 -4.27 -15.61
CA GLY A 171 -18.76 -4.58 -17.05
C GLY A 171 -19.46 -5.90 -17.41
N ARG A 172 -19.93 -6.68 -16.44
CA ARG A 172 -20.42 -8.04 -16.74
C ARG A 172 -21.75 -8.01 -17.49
N SER A 173 -21.78 -8.72 -18.62
CA SER A 173 -23.04 -9.09 -19.28
C SER A 173 -23.93 -9.87 -18.30
N ASP A 174 -25.25 -9.84 -18.50
CA ASP A 174 -26.16 -10.62 -17.65
C ASP A 174 -25.84 -12.13 -17.73
N ALA A 175 -25.30 -12.61 -18.85
CA ALA A 175 -24.79 -13.96 -19.01
C ALA A 175 -23.62 -14.25 -18.06
N GLN A 176 -22.63 -13.35 -17.97
CA GLN A 176 -21.53 -13.51 -17.02
C GLN A 176 -22.01 -13.40 -15.57
N LYS A 177 -22.87 -12.44 -15.22
CA LYS A 177 -23.44 -12.37 -13.87
C LYS A 177 -24.17 -13.66 -13.50
N LYS A 178 -24.94 -14.21 -14.43
CA LYS A 178 -25.63 -15.49 -14.28
C LYS A 178 -24.65 -16.64 -14.08
N LEU A 179 -23.60 -16.73 -14.90
CA LEU A 179 -22.51 -17.70 -14.77
C LEU A 179 -21.91 -17.67 -13.36
N TRP A 180 -21.50 -16.51 -12.86
CA TRP A 180 -20.96 -16.40 -11.51
C TRP A 180 -21.99 -16.76 -10.43
N ASN A 181 -23.28 -16.43 -10.61
CA ASN A 181 -24.33 -16.76 -9.63
C ASN A 181 -24.70 -18.24 -9.59
N GLU A 182 -24.59 -18.96 -10.71
CA GLU A 182 -24.91 -20.39 -10.82
C GLU A 182 -23.79 -21.28 -10.26
N HIS A 183 -22.58 -20.74 -10.10
CA HIS A 183 -21.39 -21.46 -9.64
C HIS A 183 -20.95 -20.98 -8.26
N LYS A 184 -21.39 -21.70 -7.21
CA LYS A 184 -21.35 -21.21 -5.83
C LYS A 184 -19.95 -20.96 -5.27
N SER A 185 -18.99 -21.89 -5.39
CA SER A 185 -17.61 -21.67 -4.90
C SER A 185 -16.92 -20.47 -5.58
N PRO A 186 -16.96 -20.32 -6.93
CA PRO A 186 -16.50 -19.11 -7.61
C PRO A 186 -17.22 -17.84 -7.16
N ASN A 187 -18.53 -17.90 -6.93
CA ASN A 187 -19.31 -16.77 -6.45
C ASN A 187 -18.88 -16.34 -5.04
N GLU A 188 -18.70 -17.29 -4.13
CA GLU A 188 -18.27 -17.01 -2.76
C GLU A 188 -16.85 -16.46 -2.74
N LEU A 189 -15.95 -16.96 -3.59
CA LEU A 189 -14.62 -16.37 -3.76
C LEU A 189 -14.71 -14.92 -4.27
N MET A 190 -15.52 -14.68 -5.32
CA MET A 190 -15.76 -13.33 -5.84
C MET A 190 -16.29 -12.42 -4.74
N LYS A 191 -17.32 -12.82 -3.99
CA LYS A 191 -17.91 -12.05 -2.89
C LYS A 191 -16.92 -11.76 -1.76
N ALA A 192 -16.15 -12.76 -1.34
CA ALA A 192 -15.10 -12.61 -0.33
C ALA A 192 -14.06 -11.58 -0.77
N LEU A 193 -13.72 -11.58 -2.07
CA LEU A 193 -12.80 -10.64 -2.67
C LEU A 193 -13.44 -9.33 -3.11
N THR A 194 -14.77 -9.17 -3.04
CA THR A 194 -15.51 -7.93 -3.35
C THR A 194 -16.19 -7.37 -2.09
N PRO A 195 -15.46 -6.73 -1.18
CA PRO A 195 -16.07 -6.22 0.03
C PRO A 195 -17.02 -5.06 -0.29
N ARG A 196 -18.22 -5.15 0.29
CA ARG A 196 -19.23 -4.09 0.32
C ARG A 196 -18.66 -2.76 0.83
N ALA A 197 -17.64 -2.82 1.70
CA ALA A 197 -16.99 -1.66 2.30
C ALA A 197 -15.82 -1.08 1.49
N THR A 198 -15.10 -1.81 0.62
CA THR A 198 -13.96 -1.21 -0.10
C THR A 198 -14.40 -0.12 -1.08
N ASN A 199 -15.60 -0.20 -1.65
CA ASN A 199 -16.18 0.94 -2.35
C ASN A 199 -16.38 2.15 -1.42
N SER A 200 -16.78 1.97 -0.16
CA SER A 200 -16.90 3.05 0.85
C SER A 200 -15.53 3.61 1.27
N VAL A 201 -14.51 2.76 1.35
CA VAL A 201 -13.12 3.14 1.67
C VAL A 201 -12.49 3.89 0.50
N ASN A 202 -12.61 3.36 -0.70
CA ASN A 202 -12.11 3.98 -1.92
C ASN A 202 -12.92 5.23 -2.27
N PHE A 203 -14.19 5.32 -1.85
CA PHE A 203 -14.94 6.57 -1.85
C PHE A 203 -14.34 7.61 -0.89
N LYS A 204 -13.87 7.17 0.28
CA LYS A 204 -13.18 8.01 1.28
C LYS A 204 -11.69 8.26 0.96
N ILE A 205 -11.10 7.57 -0.01
CA ILE A 205 -9.67 7.77 -0.36
C ILE A 205 -9.40 9.19 -0.86
N GLN A 206 -10.42 9.90 -1.37
CA GLN A 206 -10.32 11.32 -1.69
C GLN A 206 -10.12 12.20 -0.45
N VAL A 207 -10.66 11.82 0.71
CA VAL A 207 -10.36 12.49 1.98
C VAL A 207 -8.91 12.22 2.42
N LEU A 208 -8.38 11.05 2.04
CA LEU A 208 -7.02 10.62 2.37
C LEU A 208 -5.95 11.30 1.50
N ILE A 209 -6.12 11.24 0.17
CA ILE A 209 -5.10 11.63 -0.82
C ILE A 209 -5.64 12.56 -1.92
N GLY A 210 -6.90 12.98 -1.86
CA GLY A 210 -7.51 13.82 -2.89
C GLY A 210 -6.95 15.25 -2.94
N PRO A 211 -7.39 16.05 -3.93
CA PRO A 211 -7.01 17.45 -4.05
C PRO A 211 -7.52 18.28 -2.87
N GLY A 212 -6.77 19.30 -2.49
CA GLY A 212 -7.08 20.11 -1.31
C GLY A 212 -6.57 19.44 -0.04
N ASN A 213 -6.96 19.97 1.12
CA ASN A 213 -6.40 19.70 2.45
C ASN A 213 -6.67 18.27 2.99
N SER A 214 -6.33 17.24 2.20
CA SER A 214 -6.46 15.82 2.51
C SER A 214 -5.56 15.43 3.68
N LEU A 215 -5.85 14.30 4.33
CA LEU A 215 -5.07 13.85 5.49
C LEU A 215 -3.58 13.66 5.16
N VAL A 216 -3.26 13.06 4.01
CA VAL A 216 -1.86 12.95 3.54
C VAL A 216 -1.31 14.31 3.13
N GLY A 217 -2.11 15.16 2.47
CA GLY A 217 -1.71 16.53 2.17
C GLY A 217 -1.35 17.36 3.40
N ARG A 218 -1.98 17.09 4.56
CA ARG A 218 -1.71 17.75 5.84
C ARG A 218 -0.60 17.10 6.66
N ALA A 219 -0.42 15.79 6.52
CA ALA A 219 0.67 15.06 7.17
C ALA A 219 2.01 15.30 6.46
N THR A 220 2.00 15.63 5.16
CA THR A 220 3.21 15.81 4.34
C THR A 220 3.52 17.28 4.06
N SER A 221 4.76 17.52 3.65
CA SER A 221 5.25 18.79 3.14
C SER A 221 4.88 19.04 1.68
N PHE A 222 4.22 18.14 0.94
CA PHE A 222 3.90 18.36 -0.47
C PHE A 222 2.96 19.55 -0.70
N THR A 223 3.21 20.34 -1.74
CA THR A 223 2.17 21.25 -2.27
C THR A 223 0.97 20.43 -2.76
N ASN A 224 -0.22 21.05 -2.80
CA ASN A 224 -1.42 20.38 -3.31
C ASN A 224 -1.25 19.95 -4.78
N GLU A 225 -0.60 20.78 -5.61
CA GLU A 225 -0.30 20.40 -7.00
C GLU A 225 0.65 19.21 -7.07
N SER A 226 1.66 19.15 -6.20
CA SER A 226 2.63 18.07 -6.19
C SER A 226 2.04 16.75 -5.68
N LEU A 227 1.21 16.79 -4.64
CA LEU A 227 0.47 15.62 -4.18
C LEU A 227 -0.41 15.06 -5.32
N MET A 228 -1.14 15.94 -6.01
CA MET A 228 -1.95 15.54 -7.15
C MET A 228 -1.10 14.97 -8.30
N ALA A 229 0.04 15.59 -8.60
CA ALA A 229 0.96 15.12 -9.63
C ALA A 229 1.48 13.71 -9.32
N VAL A 230 1.96 13.46 -8.10
CA VAL A 230 2.37 12.12 -7.63
C VAL A 230 1.24 11.11 -7.83
N ASN A 231 0.03 11.45 -7.38
CA ASN A 231 -1.12 10.57 -7.47
C ASN A 231 -1.44 10.18 -8.91
N VAL A 232 -1.52 11.18 -9.80
CA VAL A 232 -1.88 10.96 -11.20
C VAL A 232 -0.79 10.20 -11.94
N GLU A 233 0.48 10.58 -11.76
CA GLU A 233 1.59 9.93 -12.44
C GLU A 233 1.74 8.48 -12.01
N LYS A 234 1.74 8.21 -10.70
CA LYS A 234 1.88 6.85 -10.17
C LYS A 234 0.67 5.98 -10.42
N TYR A 235 -0.54 6.54 -10.37
CA TYR A 235 -1.73 5.79 -10.77
C TYR A 235 -1.65 5.39 -12.25
N LYS A 236 -1.28 6.31 -13.16
CA LYS A 236 -1.15 6.00 -14.59
C LYS A 236 -0.08 4.94 -14.86
N GLU A 237 1.08 5.07 -14.20
CA GLU A 237 2.17 4.10 -14.29
C GLU A 237 1.70 2.69 -13.90
N TYR A 238 1.07 2.56 -12.73
CA TYR A 238 0.68 1.25 -12.19
C TYR A 238 -0.59 0.69 -12.84
N SER A 239 -1.56 1.53 -13.19
CA SER A 239 -2.78 1.06 -13.85
C SER A 239 -2.54 0.58 -15.27
N ALA A 240 -1.46 1.00 -15.93
CA ALA A 240 -1.05 0.50 -17.24
C ALA A 240 -0.42 -0.91 -17.18
N MET A 241 0.04 -1.36 -16.01
CA MET A 241 0.65 -2.68 -15.86
C MET A 241 -0.42 -3.78 -15.83
N ASP A 242 -0.16 -4.89 -16.51
CA ASP A 242 -0.89 -6.13 -16.31
C ASP A 242 -0.51 -6.80 -14.97
N PRO A 243 -1.25 -7.82 -14.50
CA PRO A 243 -0.95 -8.50 -13.24
C PRO A 243 0.49 -9.03 -13.12
N ASN A 244 1.03 -9.66 -14.18
CA ASN A 244 2.37 -10.23 -14.16
C ASN A 244 3.44 -9.13 -14.08
N GLN A 245 3.27 -8.06 -14.85
CA GLN A 245 4.12 -6.88 -14.79
C GLN A 245 4.10 -6.22 -13.40
N MET A 246 2.93 -6.14 -12.77
CA MET A 246 2.78 -5.56 -11.44
C MET A 246 3.53 -6.39 -10.38
N VAL A 247 3.34 -7.70 -10.36
CA VAL A 247 4.02 -8.62 -9.44
C VAL A 247 5.54 -8.58 -9.67
N GLY A 248 5.98 -8.64 -10.93
CA GLY A 248 7.39 -8.53 -11.31
C GLY A 248 8.00 -7.19 -10.88
N TYR A 249 7.28 -6.09 -11.10
CA TYR A 249 7.69 -4.77 -10.64
C TYR A 249 7.87 -4.77 -9.11
N ILE A 250 6.84 -5.17 -8.35
CA ILE A 250 6.86 -5.21 -6.88
C ILE A 250 8.00 -6.07 -6.35
N GLY A 251 8.20 -7.27 -6.91
CA GLY A 251 9.25 -8.19 -6.51
C GLY A 251 10.65 -7.65 -6.81
N SER A 252 10.84 -7.05 -7.98
CA SER A 252 12.13 -6.50 -8.41
C SER A 252 12.59 -5.28 -7.61
N GLN A 253 11.73 -4.65 -6.80
CA GLN A 253 12.11 -3.51 -5.96
C GLN A 253 12.79 -3.91 -4.64
N GLY A 254 12.82 -5.20 -4.29
CA GLY A 254 13.45 -5.69 -3.08
C GLY A 254 14.60 -6.66 -3.35
N SER A 255 14.92 -7.45 -2.32
CA SER A 255 15.89 -8.54 -2.37
C SER A 255 15.49 -9.64 -3.36
N ALA A 256 16.45 -10.48 -3.78
CA ALA A 256 16.16 -11.66 -4.59
C ALA A 256 15.12 -12.57 -3.94
N ARG A 257 15.18 -12.71 -2.60
CA ARG A 257 14.20 -13.46 -1.82
C ARG A 257 12.81 -12.83 -1.83
N ARG A 258 12.69 -11.50 -1.74
CA ARG A 258 11.41 -10.79 -1.93
C ARG A 258 10.84 -11.07 -3.32
N ASN A 259 11.67 -11.00 -4.35
CA ASN A 259 11.23 -11.29 -5.72
C ASN A 259 10.68 -12.73 -5.82
N SER A 260 11.42 -13.72 -5.32
CA SER A 260 10.96 -15.12 -5.29
C SER A 260 9.66 -15.30 -4.50
N ALA A 261 9.51 -14.64 -3.35
CA ALA A 261 8.29 -14.67 -2.56
C ALA A 261 7.09 -14.06 -3.32
N CYS A 262 7.29 -12.96 -4.04
CA CYS A 262 6.26 -12.36 -4.91
C CYS A 262 5.84 -13.30 -6.03
N GLN A 263 6.78 -13.94 -6.72
CA GLN A 263 6.46 -14.88 -7.80
C GLN A 263 5.73 -16.13 -7.27
N LYS A 264 6.25 -16.76 -6.21
CA LYS A 264 5.65 -17.97 -5.63
C LYS A 264 4.25 -17.72 -5.06
N SER A 265 4.03 -16.59 -4.39
CA SER A 265 2.68 -16.23 -3.91
C SER A 265 1.72 -15.91 -5.05
N TRP A 266 2.22 -15.35 -6.16
CA TRP A 266 1.43 -15.08 -7.35
C TRP A 266 1.03 -16.35 -8.11
N GLU A 267 1.96 -17.30 -8.26
CA GLU A 267 1.67 -18.64 -8.79
C GLU A 267 0.60 -19.33 -7.93
N ALA A 268 0.77 -19.33 -6.61
CA ALA A 268 -0.19 -19.94 -5.69
C ALA A 268 -1.59 -19.29 -5.78
N ALA A 269 -1.67 -17.97 -6.00
CA ALA A 269 -2.94 -17.26 -6.18
C ALA A 269 -3.65 -17.65 -7.49
N GLN A 270 -2.89 -17.82 -8.58
CA GLN A 270 -3.43 -18.31 -9.84
C GLN A 270 -3.90 -19.76 -9.73
N ASP A 271 -3.10 -20.62 -9.10
CA ASP A 271 -3.42 -22.03 -8.91
C ASP A 271 -4.72 -22.24 -8.14
N VAL A 272 -4.90 -21.53 -7.02
CA VAL A 272 -6.13 -21.65 -6.22
C VAL A 272 -7.35 -21.08 -6.94
N VAL A 273 -7.21 -19.98 -7.68
CA VAL A 273 -8.31 -19.42 -8.48
C VAL A 273 -8.69 -20.37 -9.61
N ASN A 274 -7.72 -20.89 -10.36
CA ASN A 274 -7.95 -21.85 -11.44
C ASN A 274 -8.60 -23.13 -10.91
N PHE A 275 -8.21 -23.60 -9.72
CA PHE A 275 -8.82 -24.76 -9.09
C PHE A 275 -10.27 -24.51 -8.68
N ILE A 276 -10.54 -23.42 -7.96
CA ILE A 276 -11.89 -23.08 -7.47
C ILE A 276 -12.83 -22.76 -8.63
N CYS A 277 -12.33 -22.13 -9.69
CA CYS A 277 -13.11 -21.70 -10.86
C CYS A 277 -13.02 -22.68 -12.04
N ARG A 278 -12.55 -23.92 -11.83
CA ARG A 278 -12.35 -24.91 -12.90
C ARG A 278 -13.63 -25.22 -13.69
N ASP A 279 -14.78 -25.15 -13.02
CA ASP A 279 -16.12 -25.43 -13.56
C ASP A 279 -16.63 -24.35 -14.51
N ILE A 280 -16.15 -23.12 -14.36
CA ILE A 280 -16.45 -21.98 -15.26
C ILE A 280 -15.29 -21.62 -16.19
N SER A 281 -14.10 -22.18 -15.98
CA SER A 281 -12.86 -21.82 -16.71
C SER A 281 -13.01 -21.83 -18.24
N SER A 282 -13.58 -22.90 -18.80
CA SER A 282 -13.83 -23.03 -20.25
C SER A 282 -14.82 -22.00 -20.80
N GLN A 283 -15.74 -21.51 -19.95
CA GLN A 283 -16.72 -20.49 -20.31
C GLN A 283 -16.15 -19.06 -20.21
N LEU A 284 -14.98 -18.93 -19.59
CA LEU A 284 -14.22 -17.69 -19.46
C LEU A 284 -13.02 -17.65 -20.42
N GLU A 285 -12.91 -18.60 -21.35
CA GLU A 285 -11.83 -18.65 -22.34
C GLU A 285 -11.84 -17.38 -23.20
N GLY A 286 -10.66 -16.77 -23.37
CA GLY A 286 -10.52 -15.48 -24.04
C GLY A 286 -10.83 -14.25 -23.18
N THR A 287 -11.07 -14.43 -21.87
CA THR A 287 -11.19 -13.32 -20.91
C THR A 287 -10.02 -13.32 -19.92
N ASP A 288 -9.76 -12.15 -19.32
CA ASP A 288 -8.76 -11.99 -18.25
C ASP A 288 -9.38 -12.19 -16.85
N ASP A 289 -10.65 -12.62 -16.74
CA ASP A 289 -11.41 -12.62 -15.48
C ASP A 289 -10.74 -13.45 -14.37
N LEU A 290 -10.18 -14.62 -14.70
CA LEU A 290 -9.48 -15.47 -13.73
C LEU A 290 -8.15 -14.83 -13.27
N LEU A 291 -7.45 -14.17 -14.19
CA LEU A 291 -6.19 -13.48 -13.88
C LEU A 291 -6.45 -12.23 -13.02
N ASP A 292 -7.49 -11.46 -13.34
CA ASP A 292 -7.93 -10.31 -12.57
C ASP A 292 -8.41 -10.74 -11.16
N LEU A 293 -9.09 -11.88 -11.04
CA LEU A 293 -9.50 -12.45 -9.75
C LEU A 293 -8.31 -12.93 -8.92
N ALA A 294 -7.34 -13.60 -9.53
CA ALA A 294 -6.09 -13.96 -8.87
C ALA A 294 -5.35 -12.72 -8.38
N MET A 295 -5.36 -11.64 -9.17
CA MET A 295 -4.71 -10.39 -8.79
C MET A 295 -5.39 -9.73 -7.58
N LEU A 296 -6.71 -9.76 -7.50
CA LEU A 296 -7.44 -9.32 -6.30
C LEU A 296 -7.10 -10.16 -5.07
N LEU A 297 -7.07 -11.49 -5.23
CA LEU A 297 -6.71 -12.41 -4.15
C LEU A 297 -5.29 -12.13 -3.65
N TRP A 298 -4.32 -12.07 -4.55
CA TRP A 298 -2.92 -11.79 -4.21
C TRP A 298 -2.75 -10.42 -3.56
N THR A 299 -3.45 -9.40 -4.07
CA THR A 299 -3.43 -8.04 -3.51
C THR A 299 -3.98 -8.03 -2.08
N GLY A 300 -5.17 -8.61 -1.86
CA GLY A 300 -5.85 -8.61 -0.57
C GLY A 300 -5.24 -9.55 0.47
N THR A 301 -4.33 -10.44 0.07
CA THR A 301 -3.65 -11.37 0.97
C THR A 301 -2.17 -11.00 1.11
N PHE A 302 -1.32 -11.46 0.19
CA PHE A 302 0.13 -11.31 0.30
C PHE A 302 0.61 -9.85 0.30
N PHE A 303 0.08 -9.01 -0.61
CA PHE A 303 0.56 -7.63 -0.74
C PHE A 303 0.05 -6.72 0.38
N HIS A 304 -1.26 -6.68 0.63
CA HIS A 304 -1.84 -5.90 1.71
C HIS A 304 -1.48 -6.44 3.09
N GLY A 305 -1.28 -7.75 3.27
CA GLY A 305 -0.71 -8.30 4.50
C GLY A 305 0.62 -7.65 4.83
N PHE A 306 1.56 -7.70 3.89
CA PHE A 306 2.87 -7.09 4.07
C PHE A 306 2.81 -5.57 4.30
N ILE A 307 2.10 -4.82 3.45
CA ILE A 307 2.05 -3.35 3.55
C ILE A 307 1.22 -2.89 4.75
N GLY A 308 0.18 -3.63 5.11
CA GLY A 308 -0.71 -3.36 6.25
C GLY A 308 0.01 -3.58 7.57
N ASP A 309 0.72 -4.70 7.72
CA ASP A 309 1.53 -4.98 8.92
C ASP A 309 2.60 -3.89 9.08
N PHE A 310 3.32 -3.55 8.00
CA PHE A 310 4.24 -2.42 8.00
C PHE A 310 3.58 -1.12 8.46
N GLN A 311 2.34 -0.84 8.07
CA GLN A 311 1.67 0.40 8.49
C GLN A 311 1.17 0.36 9.93
N LEU A 312 0.65 -0.77 10.39
CA LEU A 312 0.21 -0.94 11.78
C LEU A 312 1.34 -0.65 12.75
N ASP A 313 2.54 -1.15 12.46
CA ASP A 313 3.69 -0.98 13.34
C ASP A 313 4.22 0.46 13.37
N ASN A 314 4.10 1.16 12.25
CA ASN A 314 4.85 2.41 12.04
C ASN A 314 4.00 3.67 12.05
N VAL A 315 2.80 3.58 11.51
CA VAL A 315 1.89 4.70 11.45
C VAL A 315 1.19 4.86 12.80
N ILE A 316 0.67 3.79 13.41
CA ILE A 316 -0.02 3.85 14.72
C ILE A 316 0.91 4.38 15.81
N ARG A 317 2.15 3.89 15.87
CA ARG A 317 3.13 4.29 16.88
C ARG A 317 3.79 5.64 16.60
N GLY A 318 3.55 6.23 15.43
CA GLY A 318 4.10 7.53 15.06
C GLY A 318 5.58 7.52 14.67
N ASN A 319 6.12 6.34 14.40
CA ASN A 319 7.56 6.12 14.25
C ASN A 319 8.11 6.81 13.00
N LEU A 320 7.38 6.82 11.88
CA LEU A 320 7.89 7.38 10.62
C LEU A 320 7.59 8.88 10.47
N PRO A 321 8.59 9.76 10.28
CA PRO A 321 8.37 11.17 10.02
C PRO A 321 7.63 11.35 8.68
N PHE A 322 6.59 12.19 8.60
CA PHE A 322 6.00 12.53 7.30
C PHE A 322 6.48 13.87 6.78
N LEU A 323 6.86 14.81 7.65
CA LEU A 323 7.36 16.11 7.24
C LEU A 323 8.84 16.00 6.82
N ALA A 324 9.18 16.60 5.68
CA ALA A 324 10.54 16.59 5.14
C ALA A 324 11.45 17.60 5.85
N THR A 325 11.44 17.72 7.17
CA THR A 325 12.16 18.81 7.88
C THR A 325 13.66 18.55 8.05
N GLY A 326 14.10 17.30 7.91
CA GLY A 326 15.47 16.88 8.24
C GLY A 326 15.72 16.67 9.74
N GLU A 327 14.69 16.86 10.56
CA GLU A 327 14.70 16.59 12.00
C GLU A 327 14.16 15.18 12.29
N THR A 328 14.59 14.57 13.40
CA THR A 328 14.30 13.17 13.69
C THR A 328 12.80 12.90 13.82
N HIS A 329 12.04 13.71 14.58
CA HIS A 329 10.58 13.54 14.78
C HIS A 329 9.84 14.88 14.85
N ARG A 330 9.29 15.33 13.73
CA ARG A 330 8.32 16.43 13.67
C ARG A 330 7.10 16.00 12.86
N GLN A 331 5.93 16.05 13.49
CA GLN A 331 4.67 15.54 12.93
C GLN A 331 3.55 16.56 13.08
N THR A 332 2.42 16.35 12.40
CA THR A 332 1.22 17.19 12.53
C THR A 332 0.08 16.44 13.25
N VAL A 333 -0.89 17.17 13.81
CA VAL A 333 -2.15 16.58 14.32
C VAL A 333 -2.87 15.75 13.24
N ALA A 334 -2.75 16.17 11.98
CA ALA A 334 -3.30 15.44 10.85
C ALA A 334 -2.62 14.08 10.64
N TYR A 335 -1.33 13.95 10.97
CA TYR A 335 -0.64 12.66 11.00
C TYR A 335 -1.20 11.74 12.10
N GLY A 336 -1.43 12.24 13.32
CA GLY A 336 -2.11 11.47 14.37
C GLY A 336 -3.51 11.00 13.93
N THR A 337 -4.26 11.85 13.25
CA THR A 337 -5.59 11.50 12.71
C THR A 337 -5.52 10.49 11.56
N LEU A 338 -4.57 10.67 10.63
CA LEU A 338 -4.27 9.73 9.55
C LEU A 338 -3.92 8.34 10.14
N SER A 339 -3.12 8.36 11.20
CA SER A 339 -2.65 7.18 11.89
C SER A 339 -3.76 6.40 12.58
N THR A 340 -4.58 7.06 13.39
CA THR A 340 -5.77 6.44 13.98
C THR A 340 -6.70 5.91 12.89
N THR A 341 -6.92 6.68 11.81
CA THR A 341 -7.81 6.26 10.71
C THR A 341 -7.32 4.99 10.02
N ILE A 342 -6.01 4.88 9.75
CA ILE A 342 -5.39 3.68 9.17
C ILE A 342 -5.47 2.50 10.14
N GLY A 343 -5.22 2.74 11.43
CA GLY A 343 -5.32 1.71 12.48
C GLY A 343 -6.73 1.15 12.63
N THR A 344 -7.75 2.00 12.77
CA THR A 344 -9.17 1.60 12.81
C THR A 344 -9.57 0.87 11.54
N SER A 345 -9.17 1.41 10.39
CA SER A 345 -9.42 0.81 9.08
C SER A 345 -8.88 -0.62 8.98
N THR A 346 -7.69 -0.85 9.51
CA THR A 346 -7.04 -2.17 9.44
C THR A 346 -7.69 -3.15 10.41
N ALA A 347 -7.94 -2.73 11.65
CA ALA A 347 -8.60 -3.55 12.67
C ALA A 347 -10.01 -4.01 12.28
N GLN A 348 -10.77 -3.19 11.55
CA GLN A 348 -12.14 -3.48 11.14
C GLN A 348 -12.25 -4.36 9.88
N ARG A 349 -11.14 -4.73 9.23
CA ARG A 349 -11.17 -5.29 7.85
C ARG A 349 -10.49 -6.64 7.66
N THR A 350 -9.94 -7.21 8.73
CA THR A 350 -9.30 -8.51 8.68
C THR A 350 -10.31 -9.61 8.98
N MET A 351 -10.70 -10.38 7.96
CA MET A 351 -11.23 -11.72 8.21
C MET A 351 -10.07 -12.70 8.07
N ASP A 352 -9.96 -13.61 9.03
CA ASP A 352 -8.94 -14.62 8.92
C ASP A 352 -9.28 -15.62 7.78
N MET A 353 -8.24 -16.09 7.10
CA MET A 353 -8.25 -17.03 5.99
C MET A 353 -8.93 -18.33 6.39
N ARG A 354 -8.89 -18.73 7.67
CA ARG A 354 -9.57 -19.96 8.12
C ARG A 354 -11.09 -19.75 8.11
N THR A 355 -11.57 -18.58 8.48
CA THR A 355 -12.99 -18.21 8.42
C THR A 355 -13.48 -18.16 6.98
N LEU A 356 -12.68 -17.63 6.04
CA LEU A 356 -13.02 -17.65 4.61
C LEU A 356 -13.21 -19.06 4.05
N SER A 357 -12.41 -20.02 4.52
CA SER A 357 -12.53 -21.41 4.07
C SER A 357 -13.92 -22.03 4.34
N LYS A 358 -14.66 -21.52 5.34
CA LYS A 358 -16.00 -22.02 5.69
C LYS A 358 -17.06 -21.67 4.64
N PHE A 359 -16.79 -20.71 3.77
CA PHE A 359 -17.71 -20.30 2.70
C PHE A 359 -17.58 -21.17 1.44
N PHE A 360 -16.50 -21.94 1.29
CA PHE A 360 -16.39 -22.90 0.18
C PHE A 360 -17.21 -24.16 0.47
N GLU A 361 -17.94 -24.66 -0.54
CA GLU A 361 -18.88 -25.77 -0.35
C GLU A 361 -18.19 -27.12 -0.25
N THR A 362 -17.23 -27.38 -1.14
CA THR A 362 -16.62 -28.70 -1.29
C THR A 362 -15.40 -28.87 -0.39
N LYS A 363 -15.06 -30.13 -0.07
CA LYS A 363 -13.84 -30.41 0.73
C LYS A 363 -12.59 -30.10 -0.07
N GLU A 364 -12.68 -30.27 -1.38
CA GLU A 364 -11.64 -30.03 -2.36
C GLU A 364 -11.27 -28.54 -2.43
N ASP A 365 -12.27 -27.66 -2.52
CA ASP A 365 -12.05 -26.20 -2.56
C ASP A 365 -11.43 -25.70 -1.25
N ARG A 366 -11.93 -26.20 -0.11
CA ARG A 366 -11.34 -25.91 1.21
C ARG A 366 -9.88 -26.35 1.31
N LYS A 367 -9.55 -27.51 0.73
CA LYS A 367 -8.18 -28.02 0.71
C LYS A 367 -7.28 -27.17 -0.18
N ALA A 368 -7.74 -26.79 -1.37
CA ALA A 368 -6.99 -25.89 -2.25
C ALA A 368 -6.74 -24.52 -1.59
N TRP A 369 -7.75 -23.98 -0.90
CA TRP A 369 -7.61 -22.76 -0.11
C TRP A 369 -6.60 -22.89 1.02
N GLN A 370 -6.60 -24.03 1.74
CA GLN A 370 -5.62 -24.29 2.79
C GLN A 370 -4.19 -24.39 2.22
N GLN A 371 -4.01 -25.03 1.07
CA GLN A 371 -2.70 -25.12 0.40
C GLN A 371 -2.19 -23.74 -0.04
N TYR A 372 -3.09 -22.88 -0.54
CA TYR A 372 -2.76 -21.49 -0.83
C TYR A 372 -2.28 -20.76 0.43
N HIS A 373 -3.00 -20.91 1.54
CA HIS A 373 -2.63 -20.31 2.82
C HIS A 373 -1.25 -20.77 3.33
N GLU A 374 -0.97 -22.07 3.27
CA GLU A 374 0.34 -22.64 3.63
C GLU A 374 1.46 -22.08 2.73
N SER A 375 1.18 -21.91 1.44
CA SER A 375 2.11 -21.31 0.48
C SER A 375 2.42 -19.85 0.82
N LEU A 376 1.41 -19.07 1.24
CA LEU A 376 1.62 -17.68 1.68
C LEU A 376 2.49 -17.59 2.94
N ALA A 377 2.28 -18.49 3.91
CA ALA A 377 3.09 -18.54 5.12
C ALA A 377 4.57 -18.87 4.81
N GLU A 378 4.82 -19.74 3.83
CA GLU A 378 6.17 -19.99 3.33
C GLU A 378 6.76 -18.76 2.64
N CYS A 379 5.99 -18.13 1.74
CA CYS A 379 6.41 -16.92 1.03
C CYS A 379 6.74 -15.77 2.00
N ALA A 380 5.97 -15.63 3.10
CA ALA A 380 6.24 -14.64 4.15
C ALA A 380 7.62 -14.85 4.77
N LYS A 381 7.95 -16.08 5.18
CA LYS A 381 9.28 -16.44 5.70
C LYS A 381 10.39 -16.19 4.69
N MET A 382 10.12 -16.46 3.41
CA MET A 382 11.09 -16.24 2.33
C MET A 382 11.50 -14.77 2.25
N THR A 383 10.60 -13.81 2.47
CA THR A 383 10.91 -12.38 2.35
C THR A 383 12.10 -11.93 3.21
N GLY A 384 12.36 -12.62 4.34
CA GLY A 384 13.39 -12.24 5.30
C GLY A 384 13.01 -11.05 6.20
N ILE A 385 11.75 -10.62 6.17
CA ILE A 385 11.25 -9.52 7.00
C ILE A 385 10.87 -10.09 8.37
N ASN A 386 11.50 -9.56 9.42
CA ASN A 386 11.25 -10.01 10.78
C ASN A 386 9.82 -9.66 11.20
N LYS A 387 9.18 -10.54 11.99
CA LYS A 387 7.79 -10.39 12.47
C LYS A 387 6.71 -10.25 11.39
N PHE A 388 7.02 -10.41 10.10
CA PHE A 388 6.02 -10.66 9.07
C PHE A 388 5.42 -12.05 9.30
N SER A 389 4.47 -12.08 10.24
CA SER A 389 3.79 -13.27 10.74
C SER A 389 2.50 -13.41 9.97
N TYR A 390 2.36 -14.49 9.20
CA TYR A 390 1.08 -14.80 8.56
C TYR A 390 0.15 -15.47 9.58
N ASP A 391 -0.41 -14.68 10.50
CA ASP A 391 -1.65 -15.04 11.18
C ASP A 391 -2.84 -14.71 10.28
N GLY A 392 -2.88 -15.36 9.12
CA GLY A 392 -4.14 -15.61 8.43
C GLY A 392 -4.95 -14.43 7.91
N HIS A 393 -4.56 -13.16 7.94
CA HIS A 393 -5.52 -12.10 7.59
C HIS A 393 -5.68 -11.88 6.09
N VAL A 394 -6.92 -11.97 5.60
CA VAL A 394 -7.30 -11.37 4.32
C VAL A 394 -7.74 -9.95 4.62
N TYR A 395 -7.04 -8.99 4.02
CA TYR A 395 -7.45 -7.59 3.97
C TYR A 395 -8.57 -7.45 2.96
N ASN A 396 -9.65 -8.19 3.20
CA ASN A 396 -11.00 -8.16 2.65
C ASN A 396 -11.80 -9.23 3.37
N ALA A 397 -12.62 -8.84 4.34
CA ALA A 397 -13.99 -9.29 4.28
C ALA A 397 -14.93 -8.26 4.90
N ILE A 398 -16.15 -8.35 4.40
CA ILE A 398 -17.35 -7.56 4.62
C ILE A 398 -17.76 -7.57 6.10
N ASP A 399 -18.25 -6.43 6.59
CA ASP A 399 -19.12 -6.35 7.76
C ASP A 399 -20.54 -6.76 7.31
N PHE A 400 -21.10 -7.80 7.93
CA PHE A 400 -22.39 -8.41 7.59
C PHE A 400 -23.57 -7.45 7.81
#